data_AF-A0AAW6JWX8-F1
#
_entry.id   AF-A0AAW6JWX8-F1
#
_cell.length_a   1.000
_cell.length_b   1.000
_cell.length_c   1.000
_cell.angle_alpha   90.00
_cell.angle_beta   90.00
_cell.angle_gamma   90.00
#
_symmetry.space_group_name_H-M   'P 1'
#
loop_
_entity.id
_entity.type
_entity.pdbx_description
1 polymer ?
#
loop_
_entity_poly.entity_id
_entity_poly.type
_entity_poly.pdbx_seq_one_letter_code
_entity_poly.pdbx_strand_id
1 'polypeptide(L)'
;MTLVEKLLAKASGNAYVRPGEVVFAQVDLALSHDAVAGPVATTFYKNYGQEAKLWDAQRVVLVADHFIQVNDIRNDHKANVMYQEMIDFAKEQGCHLFDVVSPGEAAGICHVLLPEKGFVRPGMIIAGTDSHTCTYGALGAFSAGVGTTDMANIYAMGDMWIRVPPTLVFELSGTLPAHISAKDIILFILGQIGCAGATSKVMEFRGSILEQMPFDERLTLANMAIECGAICGVIVPDETTRNYVKSRSDQEFTEIIGDSDAEYEKIYKWELSNLEPQIARPPKPDQVVPISQLEETPITKAFIGSCTGGKLYDLAQAAEV
;
A
#
# COMPACT_ATOMS: atom_id res chain seq x y z
N MET A 1 5.11 -20.94 9.81
CA MET A 1 4.34 -20.04 8.93
C MET A 1 4.95 -18.64 8.95
N THR A 2 5.10 -18.02 7.78
CA THR A 2 5.51 -16.61 7.65
C THR A 2 4.46 -15.65 8.27
N LEU A 3 4.78 -14.36 8.37
CA LEU A 3 3.82 -13.32 8.82
C LEU A 3 2.52 -13.38 8.00
N VAL A 4 2.63 -13.39 6.67
CA VAL A 4 1.48 -13.38 5.77
C VAL A 4 0.71 -14.70 5.80
N GLU A 5 1.39 -15.84 5.90
CA GLU A 5 0.72 -17.12 6.08
C GLU A 5 -0.13 -17.14 7.36
N LYS A 6 0.38 -16.60 8.49
CA LYS A 6 -0.41 -16.50 9.72
C LYS A 6 -1.60 -15.55 9.61
N LEU A 7 -1.43 -14.41 8.94
CA LEU A 7 -2.52 -13.47 8.65
C LEU A 7 -3.63 -14.16 7.85
N LEU A 8 -3.27 -14.85 6.77
CA LEU A 8 -4.22 -15.56 5.91
C LEU A 8 -4.84 -16.78 6.59
N ALA A 9 -4.09 -17.53 7.40
CA ALA A 9 -4.62 -18.63 8.20
C ALA A 9 -5.70 -18.13 9.16
N LYS A 10 -5.40 -17.08 9.94
CA LYS A 10 -6.35 -16.45 10.86
C LYS A 10 -7.60 -15.95 10.13
N ALA A 11 -7.43 -15.22 9.03
CA ALA A 11 -8.52 -14.61 8.29
C ALA A 11 -9.42 -15.62 7.56
N SER A 12 -8.91 -16.82 7.29
CA SER A 12 -9.67 -17.91 6.66
C SER A 12 -10.20 -18.95 7.65
N GLY A 13 -9.99 -18.73 8.96
CA GLY A 13 -10.40 -19.69 10.00
C GLY A 13 -9.60 -20.99 10.01
N ASN A 14 -8.44 -21.03 9.34
CA ASN A 14 -7.57 -22.19 9.28
C ASN A 14 -6.49 -22.14 10.37
N ALA A 15 -6.13 -23.30 10.91
CA ALA A 15 -5.01 -23.40 11.87
C ALA A 15 -3.63 -23.27 11.20
N TYR A 16 -3.56 -23.60 9.91
CA TYR A 16 -2.34 -23.60 9.12
C TYR A 16 -2.67 -23.38 7.65
N VAL A 17 -1.80 -22.67 6.93
CA VAL A 17 -1.80 -22.54 5.47
C VAL A 17 -0.37 -22.56 4.96
N ARG A 18 -0.18 -22.84 3.67
CA ARG A 18 1.14 -22.78 3.02
C ARG A 18 1.06 -22.20 1.61
N PRO A 19 2.19 -21.72 1.04
CA PRO A 19 2.22 -21.17 -0.30
C PRO A 19 1.60 -22.10 -1.35
N GLY A 20 0.80 -21.52 -2.23
CA GLY A 20 0.10 -22.23 -3.31
C GLY A 20 -1.31 -22.72 -2.97
N GLU A 21 -1.68 -22.82 -1.69
CA GLU A 21 -3.06 -23.10 -1.28
C GLU A 21 -3.98 -21.91 -1.57
N VAL A 22 -5.26 -22.19 -1.80
CA VAL A 22 -6.28 -21.14 -2.01
C VAL A 22 -7.17 -21.08 -0.79
N VAL A 23 -7.33 -19.88 -0.23
CA VAL A 23 -8.17 -19.62 0.93
C VAL A 23 -9.14 -18.48 0.64
N PHE A 24 -10.27 -18.47 1.34
CA PHE A 24 -11.15 -17.31 1.43
C PHE A 24 -10.80 -16.56 2.71
N ALA A 25 -10.18 -15.39 2.59
CA ALA A 25 -9.76 -14.56 3.70
C ALA A 25 -10.79 -13.45 3.93
N GLN A 26 -11.30 -13.36 5.16
CA GLN A 26 -12.16 -12.26 5.58
C GLN A 26 -11.40 -10.94 5.49
N VAL A 27 -12.03 -9.93 4.90
CA VAL A 27 -11.47 -8.59 4.70
C VAL A 27 -11.84 -7.70 5.88
N ASP A 28 -10.84 -7.09 6.49
CA ASP A 28 -11.02 -6.14 7.59
C ASP A 28 -11.30 -4.72 7.12
N LEU A 29 -10.80 -4.36 5.94
CA LEU A 29 -11.01 -3.05 5.32
C LEU A 29 -10.96 -3.14 3.80
N ALA A 30 -11.94 -2.53 3.13
CA ALA A 30 -11.93 -2.32 1.70
C ALA A 30 -11.81 -0.83 1.36
N LEU A 31 -10.86 -0.49 0.50
CA LEU A 31 -10.65 0.84 -0.02
C LEU A 31 -11.06 0.91 -1.51
N SER A 32 -11.84 1.90 -1.89
CA SER A 32 -11.89 2.34 -3.29
C SER A 32 -11.69 3.84 -3.40
N HIS A 33 -11.33 4.30 -4.59
CA HIS A 33 -11.15 5.71 -4.88
C HIS A 33 -12.00 6.14 -6.07
N ASP A 34 -12.15 7.45 -6.25
CA ASP A 34 -12.96 8.10 -7.30
C ASP A 34 -12.73 7.58 -8.72
N ALA A 35 -11.52 7.11 -9.04
CA ALA A 35 -11.23 6.52 -10.35
C ALA A 35 -11.76 5.09 -10.57
N VAL A 36 -12.22 4.39 -9.54
CA VAL A 36 -12.65 2.97 -9.67
C VAL A 36 -13.96 2.66 -8.93
N ALA A 37 -14.35 3.45 -7.92
CA ALA A 37 -15.51 3.19 -7.08
C ALA A 37 -16.85 3.16 -7.86
N GLY A 38 -17.07 4.07 -8.81
CA GLY A 38 -18.27 4.06 -9.68
C GLY A 38 -18.42 2.75 -10.50
N PRO A 39 -17.38 2.33 -11.25
CA PRO A 39 -17.35 1.02 -11.89
C PRO A 39 -17.57 -0.18 -10.94
N VAL A 40 -17.05 -0.12 -9.71
CA VAL A 40 -17.29 -1.15 -8.68
C VAL A 40 -18.76 -1.18 -8.28
N ALA A 41 -19.36 -0.02 -7.98
CA ALA A 41 -20.77 0.09 -7.63
C ALA A 41 -21.68 -0.46 -8.74
N THR A 42 -21.37 -0.13 -10.00
CA THR A 42 -22.09 -0.67 -11.17
C THR A 42 -21.99 -2.19 -11.22
N THR A 43 -20.79 -2.73 -11.02
CA THR A 43 -20.56 -4.19 -11.04
C THR A 43 -21.24 -4.88 -9.86
N PHE A 44 -21.22 -4.26 -8.68
CA PHE A 44 -21.87 -4.74 -7.47
C PHE A 44 -23.39 -4.88 -7.68
N TYR A 45 -24.09 -3.81 -8.07
CA TYR A 45 -25.53 -3.87 -8.28
C TYR A 45 -25.95 -4.75 -9.46
N LYS A 46 -25.12 -4.82 -10.51
CA LYS A 46 -25.38 -5.71 -11.65
C LYS A 46 -25.42 -7.19 -11.24
N ASN A 47 -24.55 -7.61 -10.31
CA ASN A 47 -24.42 -9.02 -9.93
C ASN A 47 -25.25 -9.38 -8.68
N TYR A 48 -25.43 -8.44 -7.75
CA TYR A 48 -26.10 -8.71 -6.47
C TYR A 48 -27.49 -8.08 -6.36
N GLY A 49 -27.91 -7.27 -7.34
CA GLY A 49 -29.22 -6.61 -7.39
C GLY A 49 -29.21 -5.20 -6.78
N GLN A 50 -30.20 -4.38 -7.14
CA GLN A 50 -30.30 -2.98 -6.73
C GLN A 50 -30.55 -2.79 -5.23
N GLU A 51 -31.09 -3.81 -4.55
CA GLU A 51 -31.32 -3.79 -3.11
C GLU A 51 -30.12 -4.30 -2.30
N ALA A 52 -29.02 -4.67 -2.97
CA ALA A 52 -27.83 -5.20 -2.33
C ALA A 52 -27.21 -4.17 -1.36
N LYS A 53 -26.73 -4.69 -0.23
CA LYS A 53 -26.05 -3.90 0.82
C LYS A 53 -24.62 -4.37 0.99
N LEU A 54 -23.74 -3.43 1.32
CA LEU A 54 -22.38 -3.75 1.74
C LEU A 54 -22.41 -4.74 2.90
N TRP A 55 -21.49 -5.71 2.91
CA TRP A 55 -21.36 -6.70 3.99
C TRP A 55 -21.16 -6.02 5.36
N ASP A 56 -20.38 -4.93 5.37
CA ASP A 56 -20.16 -4.06 6.52
C ASP A 56 -19.75 -2.66 6.02
N ALA A 57 -20.68 -1.70 6.08
CA ALA A 57 -20.43 -0.34 5.62
C ALA A 57 -19.32 0.38 6.41
N GLN A 58 -19.05 -0.01 7.67
CA GLN A 58 -17.99 0.57 8.49
C GLN A 58 -16.60 0.03 8.12
N ARG A 59 -16.53 -1.01 7.30
CA ARG A 59 -15.28 -1.56 6.76
C ARG A 59 -15.00 -1.11 5.32
N VAL A 60 -15.84 -0.24 4.76
CA VAL A 60 -15.64 0.32 3.42
C VAL A 60 -15.31 1.80 3.51
N VAL A 61 -14.21 2.19 2.86
CA VAL A 61 -13.75 3.57 2.78
C VAL A 61 -13.62 3.98 1.33
N LEU A 62 -14.30 5.06 0.95
CA LEU A 62 -14.17 5.69 -0.36
C LEU A 62 -13.38 6.99 -0.24
N VAL A 63 -12.44 7.23 -1.14
CA VAL A 63 -11.55 8.41 -1.11
C VAL A 63 -11.57 9.14 -2.45
N ALA A 64 -11.78 10.46 -2.43
CA ALA A 64 -11.58 11.34 -3.58
C ALA A 64 -10.14 11.86 -3.58
N ASP A 65 -9.29 11.35 -4.48
CA ASP A 65 -7.89 11.78 -4.60
C ASP A 65 -7.30 11.75 -6.02
N HIS A 66 -7.85 10.97 -6.96
CA HIS A 66 -7.28 10.87 -8.32
C HIS A 66 -7.83 11.92 -9.29
N PHE A 67 -9.08 12.34 -9.12
CA PHE A 67 -9.79 13.23 -10.05
C PHE A 67 -9.92 14.66 -9.52
N ILE A 68 -9.10 15.04 -8.54
CA ILE A 68 -9.04 16.39 -7.98
C ILE A 68 -8.46 17.34 -9.02
N GLN A 69 -9.33 18.18 -9.58
CA GLN A 69 -8.96 19.15 -10.60
C GLN A 69 -8.76 20.52 -9.97
N VAL A 70 -7.56 21.09 -10.09
CA VAL A 70 -7.28 22.49 -9.73
C VAL A 70 -7.72 23.36 -10.91
N ASN A 71 -8.83 24.09 -10.73
CA ASN A 71 -9.37 25.19 -11.55
C ASN A 71 -9.07 25.17 -13.07
N ASP A 72 -10.08 24.85 -13.88
CA ASP A 72 -10.21 25.16 -15.32
C ASP A 72 -9.16 24.63 -16.32
N ILE A 73 -8.07 23.98 -15.90
CA ILE A 73 -7.02 23.54 -16.84
C ILE A 73 -7.49 22.37 -17.72
N ARG A 74 -8.34 21.47 -17.18
CA ARG A 74 -8.87 20.33 -17.93
C ARG A 74 -10.12 19.74 -17.28
N ASN A 75 -11.31 20.18 -17.71
CA ASN A 75 -12.57 19.57 -17.27
C ASN A 75 -12.77 18.22 -17.97
N ASP A 76 -12.48 17.13 -17.25
CA ASP A 76 -12.83 15.78 -17.70
C ASP A 76 -14.22 15.39 -17.19
N HIS A 77 -15.21 15.43 -18.09
CA HIS A 77 -16.58 15.07 -17.77
C HIS A 77 -16.72 13.65 -17.22
N LYS A 78 -15.91 12.68 -17.70
CA LYS A 78 -15.97 11.31 -17.19
C LYS A 78 -15.50 11.22 -15.75
N ALA A 79 -14.43 11.95 -15.42
CA ALA A 79 -13.92 12.02 -14.06
C ALA A 79 -14.99 12.57 -13.09
N ASN A 80 -15.72 13.61 -13.49
CA ASN A 80 -16.80 14.18 -12.68
C ASN A 80 -17.97 13.20 -12.48
N VAL A 81 -18.33 12.45 -13.52
CA VAL A 81 -19.38 11.42 -13.43
C VAL A 81 -18.96 10.30 -12.47
N MET A 82 -17.75 9.78 -12.61
CA MET A 82 -17.23 8.69 -11.76
C MET A 82 -17.09 9.13 -10.30
N TYR A 83 -16.62 10.36 -10.07
CA TYR A 83 -16.63 10.96 -8.74
C TYR A 83 -18.06 11.03 -8.17
N GLN A 84 -19.03 11.55 -8.94
CA GLN A 84 -20.41 11.65 -8.46
C GLN A 84 -21.02 10.26 -8.17
N GLU A 85 -20.76 9.27 -9.01
CA GLU A 85 -21.17 7.87 -8.79
C GLU A 85 -20.62 7.31 -7.47
N MET A 86 -19.35 7.63 -7.14
CA MET A 86 -18.76 7.25 -5.85
C MET A 86 -19.48 7.91 -4.67
N ILE A 87 -19.76 9.22 -4.76
CA ILE A 87 -20.45 9.98 -3.70
C ILE A 87 -21.86 9.43 -3.47
N ASP A 88 -22.59 9.16 -4.55
CA ASP A 88 -23.95 8.63 -4.48
C ASP A 88 -23.96 7.22 -3.88
N PHE A 89 -23.03 6.36 -4.31
CA PHE A 89 -22.86 5.02 -3.73
C PHE A 89 -22.52 5.07 -2.24
N ALA A 90 -21.60 5.94 -1.82
CA ALA A 90 -21.25 6.10 -0.40
C ALA A 90 -22.44 6.50 0.45
N LYS A 91 -23.24 7.47 -0.04
CA LYS A 91 -24.45 7.94 0.66
C LYS A 91 -25.53 6.87 0.74
N GLU A 92 -25.73 6.13 -0.35
CA GLU A 92 -26.75 5.07 -0.43
C GLU A 92 -26.41 3.88 0.48
N GLN A 93 -25.14 3.51 0.56
CA GLN A 93 -24.66 2.38 1.33
C GLN A 93 -24.26 2.75 2.77
N GLY A 94 -24.08 4.04 3.06
CA GLY A 94 -23.73 4.55 4.38
C GLY A 94 -22.31 4.20 4.83
N CYS A 95 -21.36 4.08 3.89
CA CYS A 95 -19.96 3.78 4.19
C CYS A 95 -19.12 5.03 4.45
N HIS A 96 -17.87 4.85 4.88
CA HIS A 96 -16.96 5.98 5.09
C HIS A 96 -16.62 6.65 3.76
N LEU A 97 -16.59 7.98 3.76
CA LEU A 97 -16.26 8.80 2.60
C LEU A 97 -15.32 9.92 3.02
N PHE A 98 -14.16 9.98 2.36
CA PHE A 98 -13.27 11.12 2.38
C PHE A 98 -13.43 11.88 1.07
N ASP A 99 -14.27 12.91 1.13
CA ASP A 99 -14.57 13.78 0.00
C ASP A 99 -13.52 14.89 -0.17
N VAL A 100 -13.65 15.69 -1.23
CA VAL A 100 -12.92 16.94 -1.42
C VAL A 100 -13.22 17.90 -0.27
N VAL A 101 -12.17 18.59 0.21
CA VAL A 101 -12.28 19.50 1.36
C VAL A 101 -12.50 20.94 0.92
N SER A 102 -12.06 21.29 -0.29
CA SER A 102 -12.35 22.56 -0.95
C SER A 102 -12.16 22.41 -2.47
N PRO A 103 -12.56 23.40 -3.29
CA PRO A 103 -12.36 23.35 -4.74
C PRO A 103 -10.89 23.11 -5.12
N GLY A 104 -10.61 21.95 -5.71
CA GLY A 104 -9.25 21.55 -6.09
C GLY A 104 -8.39 20.98 -4.96
N GLU A 105 -8.97 20.70 -3.78
CA GLU A 105 -8.25 20.15 -2.63
C GLU A 105 -8.90 18.84 -2.14
N ALA A 106 -8.12 17.76 -2.12
CA ALA A 106 -8.49 16.49 -1.50
C ALA A 106 -8.20 16.46 0.00
N ALA A 107 -8.86 15.55 0.71
CA ALA A 107 -8.52 15.23 2.10
C ALA A 107 -7.11 14.62 2.24
N GLY A 108 -6.61 13.97 1.19
CA GLY A 108 -5.28 13.37 1.11
C GLY A 108 -5.26 12.17 0.16
N ILE A 109 -4.06 11.74 -0.24
CA ILE A 109 -3.88 10.53 -1.04
C ILE A 109 -4.27 9.31 -0.19
N CYS A 110 -5.11 8.42 -0.72
CA CYS A 110 -5.71 7.32 0.03
C CYS A 110 -4.70 6.51 0.87
N HIS A 111 -3.53 6.19 0.31
CA HIS A 111 -2.50 5.40 0.99
C HIS A 111 -1.74 6.13 2.11
N VAL A 112 -1.77 7.46 2.13
CA VAL A 112 -1.24 8.29 3.22
C VAL A 112 -2.35 8.55 4.24
N LEU A 113 -3.54 8.89 3.73
CA LEU A 113 -4.71 9.30 4.51
C LEU A 113 -5.22 8.18 5.42
N LEU A 114 -5.37 6.95 4.92
CA LEU A 114 -5.97 5.86 5.70
C LEU A 114 -5.13 5.49 6.95
N PRO A 115 -3.80 5.33 6.86
CA PRO A 115 -2.95 5.19 8.04
C PRO A 115 -3.02 6.38 8.98
N GLU A 116 -2.99 7.62 8.46
CA GLU A 116 -3.08 8.84 9.27
C GLU A 116 -4.40 8.96 10.05
N LYS A 117 -5.50 8.50 9.45
CA LYS A 117 -6.83 8.47 10.06
C LYS A 117 -7.08 7.23 10.94
N GLY A 118 -6.08 6.37 11.13
CA GLY A 118 -6.15 5.22 12.02
C GLY A 118 -7.01 4.05 11.54
N PHE A 119 -7.32 4.00 10.24
CA PHE A 119 -8.08 2.89 9.64
C PHE A 119 -7.25 1.62 9.50
N VAL A 120 -5.95 1.77 9.27
CA VAL A 120 -5.01 0.67 9.06
C VAL A 120 -4.33 0.33 10.37
N ARG A 121 -4.33 -0.95 10.74
CA ARG A 121 -3.75 -1.46 11.97
C ARG A 121 -3.05 -2.81 11.72
N PRO A 122 -2.08 -3.19 12.57
CA PRO A 122 -1.45 -4.50 12.51
C PRO A 122 -2.48 -5.64 12.57
N GLY A 123 -2.22 -6.71 11.82
CA GLY A 123 -3.06 -7.89 11.86
C GLY A 123 -4.23 -7.91 10.87
N MET A 124 -4.43 -6.83 10.12
CA MET A 124 -5.57 -6.68 9.20
C MET A 124 -5.34 -7.33 7.84
N ILE A 125 -6.43 -7.78 7.21
CA ILE A 125 -6.50 -8.08 5.77
C ILE A 125 -7.17 -6.90 5.06
N ILE A 126 -6.48 -6.30 4.10
CA ILE A 126 -6.95 -5.08 3.43
C ILE A 126 -6.96 -5.28 1.92
N ALA A 127 -8.10 -4.99 1.29
CA ALA A 127 -8.23 -4.98 -0.16
C ALA A 127 -8.45 -3.54 -0.64
N GLY A 128 -7.85 -3.17 -1.76
CA GLY A 128 -8.03 -1.85 -2.35
C GLY A 128 -8.10 -1.90 -3.85
N THR A 129 -8.84 -0.99 -4.48
CA THR A 129 -8.90 -0.91 -5.96
C THR A 129 -7.70 -0.21 -6.59
N ASP A 130 -6.62 -0.04 -5.83
CA ASP A 130 -5.37 0.60 -6.25
C ASP A 130 -4.19 -0.37 -6.09
N SER A 131 -3.25 -0.35 -7.04
CA SER A 131 -2.05 -1.20 -7.04
C SER A 131 -1.15 -1.00 -5.82
N HIS A 132 -1.10 0.21 -5.29
CA HIS A 132 -0.26 0.63 -4.18
C HIS A 132 -0.93 0.41 -2.82
N THR A 133 -2.05 -0.30 -2.77
CA THR A 133 -2.65 -0.80 -1.51
C THR A 133 -1.65 -1.63 -0.68
N CYS A 134 -0.62 -2.19 -1.31
CA CYS A 134 0.52 -2.83 -0.65
C CYS A 134 1.24 -1.94 0.39
N THR A 135 1.09 -0.60 0.32
CA THR A 135 1.60 0.37 1.30
C THR A 135 1.25 0.01 2.75
N TYR A 136 0.06 -0.53 2.99
CA TYR A 136 -0.42 -0.84 4.34
C TYR A 136 0.32 -1.99 5.02
N GLY A 137 1.09 -2.78 4.27
CA GLY A 137 1.95 -3.81 4.85
C GLY A 137 3.08 -3.26 5.72
N ALA A 138 3.40 -1.96 5.63
CA ALA A 138 4.28 -1.29 6.58
C ALA A 138 3.78 -1.35 8.04
N LEU A 139 2.46 -1.52 8.24
CA LEU A 139 1.84 -1.70 9.55
C LEU A 139 1.77 -3.18 9.98
N GLY A 140 2.31 -4.12 9.19
CA GLY A 140 2.15 -5.56 9.43
C GLY A 140 0.75 -6.09 9.11
N ALA A 141 0.05 -5.43 8.17
CA ALA A 141 -1.17 -5.94 7.55
C ALA A 141 -0.83 -6.73 6.28
N PHE A 142 -1.72 -7.64 5.86
CA PHE A 142 -1.69 -8.15 4.50
C PHE A 142 -2.59 -7.26 3.65
N SER A 143 -2.01 -6.56 2.68
CA SER A 143 -2.76 -5.62 1.85
C SER A 143 -2.45 -5.78 0.37
N ALA A 144 -3.50 -5.84 -0.45
CA ALA A 144 -3.38 -6.13 -1.87
C ALA A 144 -4.32 -5.27 -2.72
N GLY A 145 -3.81 -4.89 -3.90
CA GLY A 145 -4.64 -4.31 -4.96
C GLY A 145 -5.51 -5.38 -5.61
N VAL A 146 -6.79 -5.09 -5.83
CA VAL A 146 -7.77 -5.99 -6.46
C VAL A 146 -8.55 -5.30 -7.57
N GLY A 147 -9.09 -6.08 -8.50
CA GLY A 147 -9.88 -5.53 -9.62
C GLY A 147 -11.31 -5.16 -9.24
N THR A 148 -12.02 -4.52 -10.16
CA THR A 148 -13.42 -4.10 -10.00
C THR A 148 -14.35 -5.25 -9.62
N THR A 149 -14.20 -6.41 -10.27
CA THR A 149 -15.02 -7.60 -10.01
C THR A 149 -14.77 -8.17 -8.62
N ASP A 150 -13.51 -8.27 -8.22
CA ASP A 150 -13.13 -8.78 -6.90
C ASP A 150 -13.62 -7.84 -5.80
N MET A 151 -13.48 -6.53 -5.98
CA MET A 151 -14.01 -5.56 -5.02
C MET A 151 -15.54 -5.61 -4.91
N ALA A 152 -16.25 -5.78 -6.03
CA ALA A 152 -17.70 -5.97 -5.99
C ALA A 152 -18.09 -7.25 -5.22
N ASN A 153 -17.30 -8.32 -5.30
CA ASN A 153 -17.50 -9.52 -4.48
C ASN A 153 -17.22 -9.24 -3.00
N ILE A 154 -16.13 -8.55 -2.68
CA ILE A 154 -15.78 -8.16 -1.31
C ILE A 154 -16.90 -7.30 -0.71
N TYR A 155 -17.44 -6.35 -1.47
CA TYR A 155 -18.58 -5.52 -1.05
C TYR A 155 -19.81 -6.35 -0.69
N ALA A 156 -20.08 -7.46 -1.39
CA ALA A 156 -21.23 -8.30 -1.11
C ALA A 156 -20.97 -9.31 0.04
N MET A 157 -19.78 -9.90 0.07
CA MET A 157 -19.51 -11.12 0.85
C MET A 157 -18.55 -10.89 2.03
N GLY A 158 -17.74 -9.83 1.99
CA GLY A 158 -16.76 -9.52 3.02
C GLY A 158 -15.49 -10.36 2.99
N ASP A 159 -15.30 -11.20 1.97
CA ASP A 159 -14.10 -12.01 1.79
C ASP A 159 -13.51 -11.89 0.39
N MET A 160 -12.25 -12.28 0.29
CA MET A 160 -11.54 -12.44 -0.97
C MET A 160 -10.93 -13.83 -1.05
N TRP A 161 -10.98 -14.44 -2.23
CA TRP A 161 -10.20 -15.64 -2.49
C TRP A 161 -8.76 -15.24 -2.82
N ILE A 162 -7.78 -15.91 -2.24
CA ILE A 162 -6.37 -15.64 -2.52
C ILE A 162 -5.57 -16.93 -2.53
N ARG A 163 -4.66 -17.05 -3.49
CA ARG A 163 -3.60 -18.05 -3.44
C ARG A 163 -2.52 -17.56 -2.49
N VAL A 164 -2.28 -18.29 -1.41
CA VAL A 164 -1.26 -17.97 -0.40
C VAL A 164 0.08 -17.77 -1.10
N PRO A 165 0.68 -16.55 -1.04
CA PRO A 165 1.90 -16.26 -1.75
C PRO A 165 3.12 -16.76 -0.97
N PRO A 166 4.20 -17.20 -1.66
CA PRO A 166 5.49 -17.38 -1.03
C PRO A 166 6.10 -16.02 -0.63
N THR A 167 6.99 -16.03 0.35
CA THR A 167 7.65 -14.81 0.85
C THR A 167 9.12 -14.77 0.46
N LEU A 168 9.53 -13.62 -0.11
CA LEU A 168 10.92 -13.21 -0.26
C LEU A 168 11.31 -12.31 0.91
N VAL A 169 12.48 -12.53 1.49
CA VAL A 169 12.99 -11.70 2.58
C VAL A 169 14.08 -10.77 2.05
N PHE A 170 14.02 -9.52 2.48
CA PHE A 170 15.04 -8.51 2.25
C PHE A 170 15.62 -8.07 3.60
N GLU A 171 16.78 -8.64 3.93
CA GLU A 171 17.52 -8.38 5.17
C GLU A 171 18.51 -7.23 4.94
N LEU A 172 18.11 -6.04 5.39
CA LEU A 172 18.78 -4.77 5.19
C LEU A 172 19.53 -4.37 6.46
N SER A 173 20.86 -4.42 6.39
CA SER A 173 21.76 -4.21 7.52
C SER A 173 22.66 -2.99 7.29
N GLY A 174 23.31 -2.53 8.36
CA GLY A 174 24.22 -1.39 8.31
C GLY A 174 23.76 -0.18 9.11
N THR A 175 24.43 0.94 8.87
CA THR A 175 24.07 2.28 9.35
C THR A 175 23.41 3.04 8.22
N LEU A 176 22.21 3.58 8.43
CA LEU A 176 21.51 4.36 7.41
C LEU A 176 22.28 5.66 7.15
N PRO A 177 22.80 5.91 5.93
CA PRO A 177 23.49 7.16 5.64
C PRO A 177 22.51 8.35 5.71
N ALA A 178 22.96 9.50 6.21
CA ALA A 178 22.09 10.65 6.49
C ALA A 178 21.35 11.22 5.26
N HIS A 179 21.84 10.96 4.05
CA HIS A 179 21.29 11.44 2.78
C HIS A 179 20.52 10.35 2.02
N ILE A 180 20.28 9.20 2.65
CA ILE A 180 19.59 8.05 2.06
C ILE A 180 18.23 7.90 2.70
N SER A 181 17.21 7.81 1.84
CA SER A 181 15.82 7.58 2.21
C SER A 181 15.40 6.14 1.87
N ALA A 182 14.18 5.75 2.27
CA ALA A 182 13.59 4.49 1.85
C ALA A 182 13.38 4.46 0.34
N LYS A 183 13.22 5.62 -0.31
CA LYS A 183 13.12 5.71 -1.76
C LYS A 183 14.38 5.16 -2.41
N ASP A 184 15.54 5.53 -1.91
CA ASP A 184 16.82 5.03 -2.42
C ASP A 184 16.96 3.53 -2.19
N ILE A 185 16.58 3.05 -1.01
CA ILE A 185 16.62 1.63 -0.65
C ILE A 185 15.72 0.82 -1.59
N ILE A 186 14.44 1.16 -1.73
CA ILE A 186 13.52 0.36 -2.56
C ILE A 186 13.86 0.46 -4.05
N LEU A 187 14.41 1.58 -4.51
CA LEU A 187 14.98 1.68 -5.86
C LEU A 187 16.20 0.78 -6.03
N PHE A 188 17.11 0.73 -5.06
CA PHE A 188 18.22 -0.23 -5.09
C PHE A 188 17.71 -1.67 -5.23
N ILE A 189 16.75 -2.07 -4.39
CA ILE A 189 16.13 -3.41 -4.45
C ILE A 189 15.53 -3.66 -5.84
N LEU A 190 14.73 -2.72 -6.35
CA LEU A 190 14.10 -2.81 -7.67
C LEU A 190 15.14 -2.94 -8.79
N GLY A 191 16.25 -2.21 -8.73
CA GLY A 191 17.36 -2.35 -9.67
C GLY A 191 18.06 -3.71 -9.61
N GLN A 192 18.09 -4.35 -8.43
CA GLN A 192 18.70 -5.68 -8.27
C GLN A 192 17.80 -6.83 -8.77
N ILE A 193 16.48 -6.73 -8.56
CA ILE A 193 15.55 -7.84 -8.84
C ILE A 193 14.65 -7.62 -10.06
N GLY A 194 14.57 -6.38 -10.57
CA GLY A 194 13.76 -5.98 -11.71
C GLY A 194 12.25 -5.95 -11.42
N CYS A 195 11.46 -5.45 -12.37
CA CYS A 195 10.01 -5.30 -12.19
C CYS A 195 9.22 -6.61 -11.99
N ALA A 196 9.83 -7.76 -12.28
CA ALA A 196 9.21 -9.08 -12.13
C ALA A 196 9.90 -9.95 -11.06
N GLY A 197 10.82 -9.36 -10.28
CA GLY A 197 11.62 -10.09 -9.30
C GLY A 197 10.81 -10.72 -8.15
N ALA A 198 9.65 -10.13 -7.85
CA ALA A 198 8.75 -10.52 -6.78
C ALA A 198 7.33 -10.87 -7.27
N THR A 199 7.13 -11.13 -8.57
CA THR A 199 5.81 -11.46 -9.14
C THR A 199 5.07 -12.53 -8.35
N SER A 200 3.88 -12.17 -7.85
CA SER A 200 2.98 -13.01 -7.05
C SER A 200 3.55 -13.48 -5.71
N LYS A 201 4.51 -12.72 -5.15
CA LYS A 201 5.16 -13.01 -3.86
C LYS A 201 4.93 -11.87 -2.88
N VAL A 202 5.28 -12.12 -1.62
CA VAL A 202 5.39 -11.10 -0.58
C VAL A 202 6.85 -10.65 -0.48
N MET A 203 7.07 -9.35 -0.32
CA MET A 203 8.38 -8.81 0.08
C MET A 203 8.36 -8.51 1.58
N GLU A 204 9.04 -9.32 2.39
CA GLU A 204 9.20 -9.08 3.82
C GLU A 204 10.51 -8.34 4.06
N PHE A 205 10.43 -7.09 4.54
CA PHE A 205 11.60 -6.28 4.85
C PHE A 205 11.97 -6.46 6.33
N ARG A 206 13.26 -6.67 6.61
CA ARG A 206 13.79 -6.79 7.98
C ARG A 206 15.22 -6.27 8.09
N GLY A 207 15.70 -6.10 9.31
CA GLY A 207 17.10 -5.77 9.60
C GLY A 207 17.29 -4.37 10.19
N SER A 208 18.53 -4.07 10.61
CA SER A 208 18.86 -2.90 11.43
C SER A 208 18.56 -1.56 10.76
N ILE A 209 18.46 -1.51 9.43
CA ILE A 209 18.10 -0.28 8.72
C ILE A 209 16.67 0.16 9.07
N LEU A 210 15.73 -0.77 9.23
CA LEU A 210 14.34 -0.42 9.56
C LEU A 210 14.17 0.20 10.95
N GLU A 211 15.06 -0.14 11.88
CA GLU A 211 15.09 0.40 13.24
C GLU A 211 15.57 1.85 13.28
N GLN A 212 16.30 2.29 12.25
CA GLN A 212 16.87 3.64 12.13
C GLN A 212 15.93 4.62 11.41
N MET A 213 14.83 4.14 10.83
CA MET A 213 13.92 4.94 10.02
C MET A 213 12.66 5.34 10.78
N PRO A 214 12.14 6.56 10.57
CA PRO A 214 10.80 6.91 11.04
C PRO A 214 9.75 6.04 10.34
N PHE A 215 8.57 5.96 10.93
CA PHE A 215 7.49 5.12 10.40
C PHE A 215 7.10 5.49 8.96
N ASP A 216 7.12 6.78 8.63
CA ASP A 216 6.78 7.29 7.30
C ASP A 216 7.62 6.62 6.19
N GLU A 217 8.92 6.45 6.40
CA GLU A 217 9.82 5.79 5.44
C GLU A 217 9.48 4.30 5.24
N ARG A 218 8.85 3.64 6.23
CA ARG A 218 8.38 2.26 6.10
C ARG A 218 7.21 2.15 5.12
N LEU A 219 6.34 3.16 5.09
CA LEU A 219 5.27 3.25 4.09
C LEU A 219 5.86 3.34 2.68
N THR A 220 6.93 4.12 2.49
CA THR A 220 7.65 4.22 1.22
C THR A 220 8.19 2.87 0.74
N LEU A 221 8.81 2.07 1.62
CA LEU A 221 9.30 0.72 1.29
C LEU A 221 8.17 -0.21 0.84
N ALA A 222 7.09 -0.26 1.63
CA ALA A 222 5.96 -1.15 1.36
C ALA A 222 5.19 -0.74 0.09
N ASN A 223 5.02 0.58 -0.12
CA ASN A 223 4.34 1.16 -1.27
C ASN A 223 4.95 0.69 -2.59
N MET A 224 6.28 0.69 -2.67
CA MET A 224 6.99 0.37 -3.91
C MET A 224 7.23 -1.14 -4.14
N ALA A 225 6.64 -2.01 -3.32
CA ALA A 225 6.75 -3.45 -3.50
C ALA A 225 6.08 -3.92 -4.81
N ILE A 226 5.00 -3.23 -5.24
CA ILE A 226 4.27 -3.57 -6.46
C ILE A 226 5.09 -3.32 -7.73
N GLU A 227 6.03 -2.37 -7.72
CA GLU A 227 6.96 -2.12 -8.82
C GLU A 227 7.89 -3.32 -9.05
N CYS A 228 8.15 -4.14 -8.02
CA CYS A 228 8.88 -5.40 -8.15
C CYS A 228 7.97 -6.58 -8.55
N GLY A 229 6.66 -6.34 -8.72
CA GLY A 229 5.63 -7.34 -9.00
C GLY A 229 5.04 -8.02 -7.75
N ALA A 230 5.42 -7.58 -6.54
CA ALA A 230 4.94 -8.17 -5.31
C ALA A 230 3.44 -7.91 -5.11
N ILE A 231 2.76 -8.85 -4.46
CA ILE A 231 1.37 -8.63 -4.03
C ILE A 231 1.32 -7.63 -2.86
N CYS A 232 2.29 -7.74 -1.95
CA CYS A 232 2.38 -6.93 -0.74
C CYS A 232 3.83 -6.81 -0.28
N GLY A 233 4.21 -5.63 0.24
CA GLY A 233 5.44 -5.41 0.99
C GLY A 233 5.12 -5.30 2.48
N VAL A 234 5.69 -6.17 3.33
CA VAL A 234 5.36 -6.24 4.75
C VAL A 234 6.56 -5.97 5.65
N ILE A 235 6.30 -5.31 6.77
CA ILE A 235 7.24 -5.12 7.87
C ILE A 235 6.58 -5.66 9.14
N VAL A 236 7.32 -6.46 9.91
CA VAL A 236 6.84 -6.97 11.19
C VAL A 236 6.63 -5.78 12.15
N PRO A 237 5.47 -5.68 12.83
CA PRO A 237 5.22 -4.60 13.78
C PRO A 237 6.25 -4.58 14.92
N ASP A 238 6.76 -3.40 15.24
CA ASP A 238 7.67 -3.14 16.35
C ASP A 238 7.20 -1.93 17.17
N GLU A 239 8.07 -1.40 18.05
CA GLU A 239 7.72 -0.25 18.89
C GLU A 239 7.42 1.03 18.08
N THR A 240 8.12 1.24 16.96
CA THR A 240 7.85 2.35 16.05
C THR A 240 6.45 2.22 15.44
N THR A 241 6.06 1.01 15.03
CA THR A 241 4.72 0.71 14.54
C THR A 241 3.65 0.94 15.62
N ARG A 242 3.89 0.45 16.84
CA ARG A 242 2.97 0.64 17.98
C ARG A 242 2.74 2.11 18.29
N ASN A 243 3.80 2.90 18.35
CA ASN A 243 3.72 4.33 18.64
C ASN A 243 2.97 5.08 17.54
N TYR A 244 3.22 4.73 16.26
CA TYR A 244 2.51 5.32 15.13
C TYR A 244 0.99 5.06 15.18
N VAL A 245 0.60 3.81 15.46
CA VAL A 245 -0.82 3.39 15.49
C VAL A 245 -1.54 3.98 16.70
N LYS A 246 -0.96 3.89 17.90
CA LYS A 246 -1.57 4.39 19.15
C LYS A 246 -1.75 5.91 19.15
N SER A 247 -0.94 6.66 18.41
CA SER A 247 -1.13 8.10 18.30
C SER A 247 -2.26 8.50 17.33
N ARG A 248 -2.89 7.52 16.65
CA ARG A 248 -3.89 7.74 15.58
C ARG A 248 -5.19 6.96 15.78
N SER A 249 -5.18 5.90 16.59
CA SER A 249 -6.34 5.05 16.83
C SER A 249 -6.31 4.49 18.25
N ASP A 250 -7.45 4.57 18.93
CA ASP A 250 -7.68 3.92 20.24
C ASP A 250 -8.16 2.47 20.10
N GLN A 251 -8.26 1.97 18.86
CA GLN A 251 -8.76 0.63 18.61
C GLN A 251 -7.68 -0.43 18.86
N GLU A 252 -8.09 -1.53 19.49
CA GLU A 252 -7.23 -2.70 19.67
C GLU A 252 -6.76 -3.28 18.33
N PHE A 253 -5.54 -3.81 18.33
CA PHE A 253 -4.94 -4.48 17.18
C PHE A 253 -4.12 -5.70 17.62
N THR A 254 -3.91 -6.63 16.71
CA THR A 254 -3.12 -7.84 16.97
C THR A 254 -1.85 -7.80 16.15
N GLU A 255 -0.71 -7.76 16.84
CA GLU A 255 0.57 -7.99 16.17
C GLU A 255 0.72 -9.48 15.87
N ILE A 256 0.97 -9.78 14.60
CA ILE A 256 1.31 -11.13 14.17
C ILE A 256 2.80 -11.11 13.82
N ILE A 257 3.50 -12.16 14.20
CA ILE A 257 4.92 -12.36 13.90
C ILE A 257 5.05 -13.77 13.31
N GLY A 258 5.87 -13.92 12.27
CA GLY A 258 6.18 -15.24 11.69
C GLY A 258 6.77 -16.20 12.72
N ASP A 259 6.66 -17.51 12.46
CA ASP A 259 7.34 -18.52 13.27
C ASP A 259 8.86 -18.43 13.09
N SER A 260 9.62 -18.79 14.13
CA SER A 260 11.08 -18.78 14.10
C SER A 260 11.69 -19.73 13.06
N ASP A 261 10.93 -20.77 12.68
CA ASP A 261 11.26 -21.79 11.70
C ASP A 261 10.46 -21.64 10.40
N ALA A 262 9.87 -20.47 10.15
CA ALA A 262 9.16 -20.20 8.90
C ALA A 262 10.10 -20.37 7.68
N GLU A 263 9.59 -21.05 6.65
CA GLU A 263 10.30 -21.22 5.40
C GLU A 263 10.03 -20.02 4.47
N TYR A 264 11.10 -19.54 3.83
CA TYR A 264 11.04 -18.42 2.90
C TYR A 264 11.57 -18.88 1.55
N GLU A 265 10.99 -18.43 0.45
CA GLU A 265 11.40 -18.85 -0.90
C GLU A 265 12.83 -18.40 -1.20
N LYS A 266 13.18 -17.18 -0.77
CA LYS A 266 14.54 -16.64 -0.91
C LYS A 266 14.81 -15.55 0.11
N ILE A 267 16.06 -15.44 0.52
CA ILE A 267 16.55 -14.38 1.42
C ILE A 267 17.65 -13.60 0.69
N TYR A 268 17.42 -12.30 0.52
CA TYR A 268 18.40 -11.33 0.06
C TYR A 268 19.02 -10.65 1.28
N LYS A 269 20.36 -10.53 1.30
CA LYS A 269 21.08 -9.89 2.40
C LYS A 269 21.94 -8.77 1.84
N TRP A 270 21.70 -7.55 2.31
CA TRP A 270 22.42 -6.36 1.85
C TRP A 270 22.87 -5.50 3.03
N GLU A 271 24.09 -5.01 2.94
CA GLU A 271 24.68 -4.04 3.86
C GLU A 271 24.67 -2.68 3.15
N LEU A 272 24.02 -1.69 3.74
CA LEU A 272 23.64 -0.43 3.08
C LEU A 272 24.40 0.80 3.59
N SER A 273 25.44 0.63 4.43
CA SER A 273 26.19 1.76 4.99
C SER A 273 26.88 2.63 3.94
N ASN A 274 27.11 2.10 2.74
CA ASN A 274 27.74 2.81 1.63
C ASN A 274 26.78 2.99 0.42
N LEU A 275 25.47 2.90 0.65
CA LEU A 275 24.49 3.13 -0.41
C LEU A 275 24.55 4.60 -0.84
N GLU A 276 24.68 4.84 -2.14
CA GLU A 276 24.56 6.17 -2.75
C GLU A 276 23.09 6.49 -3.08
N PRO A 277 22.70 7.76 -3.24
CA PRO A 277 21.37 8.09 -3.76
C PRO A 277 21.07 7.36 -5.06
N GLN A 278 19.86 6.83 -5.19
CA GLN A 278 19.46 5.98 -6.32
C GLN A 278 18.46 6.70 -7.22
N ILE A 279 18.66 6.58 -8.54
CA ILE A 279 17.81 7.20 -9.55
C ILE A 279 17.33 6.15 -10.55
N ALA A 280 16.01 6.03 -10.68
CA ALA A 280 15.39 5.28 -11.78
C ALA A 280 15.35 6.14 -13.05
N ARG A 281 15.97 5.66 -14.13
CA ARG A 281 16.00 6.37 -15.42
C ARG A 281 14.84 5.97 -16.33
N PRO A 282 14.37 6.86 -17.22
CA PRO A 282 13.40 6.50 -18.23
C PRO A 282 13.95 5.38 -19.15
N PRO A 283 13.07 4.50 -19.67
CA PRO A 283 11.61 4.54 -19.54
C PRO A 283 11.04 3.61 -18.47
N LYS A 284 11.87 2.89 -17.70
CA LYS A 284 11.39 1.85 -16.77
C LYS A 284 11.88 2.10 -15.35
N PRO A 285 11.04 1.81 -14.34
CA PRO A 285 11.40 2.07 -12.94
C PRO A 285 12.54 1.17 -12.44
N ASP A 286 12.82 0.03 -13.09
CA ASP A 286 13.95 -0.86 -12.78
C ASP A 286 15.28 -0.47 -13.41
N GLN A 287 15.34 0.63 -14.19
CA GLN A 287 16.60 1.18 -14.70
C GLN A 287 17.29 2.08 -13.67
N VAL A 288 17.61 1.49 -12.52
CA VAL A 288 18.18 2.21 -11.38
C VAL A 288 19.70 2.30 -11.49
N VAL A 289 20.23 3.49 -11.23
CA VAL A 289 21.67 3.77 -11.13
C VAL A 289 21.96 4.60 -9.88
N PRO A 290 23.15 4.46 -9.27
CA PRO A 290 23.60 5.40 -8.25
C PRO A 290 23.83 6.78 -8.88
N ILE A 291 23.70 7.84 -8.08
CA ILE A 291 23.90 9.23 -8.52
C ILE A 291 25.26 9.46 -9.20
N SER A 292 26.32 8.78 -8.77
CA SER A 292 27.66 8.87 -9.37
C SER A 292 27.73 8.40 -10.83
N GLN A 293 26.75 7.63 -11.28
CA GLN A 293 26.63 7.15 -12.67
C GLN A 293 25.63 7.97 -13.49
N LEU A 294 25.04 9.02 -12.90
CA LEU A 294 24.14 9.90 -13.63
C LEU A 294 24.95 10.94 -14.41
N GLU A 295 24.68 11.03 -15.71
CA GLU A 295 25.19 12.12 -16.54
C GLU A 295 24.49 13.45 -16.19
N GLU A 296 25.14 14.58 -16.46
CA GLU A 296 24.51 15.89 -16.28
C GLU A 296 23.23 15.98 -17.12
N THR A 297 22.09 16.01 -16.43
CA THR A 297 20.77 15.95 -17.05
C THR A 297 19.98 17.21 -16.66
N PRO A 298 19.68 18.11 -17.62
CA PRO A 298 18.87 19.29 -17.34
C PRO A 298 17.45 18.93 -16.87
N ILE A 299 17.08 19.40 -15.68
CA ILE A 299 15.72 19.25 -15.13
C ILE A 299 14.91 20.50 -15.47
N THR A 300 13.81 20.33 -16.20
CA THR A 300 12.91 21.46 -16.56
C THR A 300 11.73 21.59 -15.61
N LYS A 301 11.35 20.50 -14.94
CA LYS A 301 10.29 20.43 -13.93
C LYS A 301 10.66 19.37 -12.90
N ALA A 302 10.37 19.65 -11.63
CA ALA A 302 10.44 18.70 -10.54
C ALA A 302 9.07 18.61 -9.87
N PHE A 303 8.74 17.42 -9.37
CA PHE A 303 7.50 17.15 -8.65
C PHE A 303 7.84 16.44 -7.35
N ILE A 304 7.30 16.96 -6.24
CA ILE A 304 7.47 16.43 -4.88
C ILE A 304 6.06 16.29 -4.32
N GLY A 305 5.74 15.12 -3.75
CA GLY A 305 4.43 14.86 -3.16
C GLY A 305 3.58 13.83 -3.92
N SER A 306 3.89 12.55 -3.78
CA SER A 306 3.06 11.43 -4.25
C SER A 306 2.66 10.49 -3.10
N CYS A 307 1.94 9.39 -3.38
CA CYS A 307 1.68 8.35 -2.39
C CYS A 307 2.97 7.79 -1.75
N THR A 308 4.09 7.81 -2.49
CA THR A 308 5.40 7.35 -2.03
C THR A 308 6.17 8.42 -1.26
N GLY A 309 5.96 9.71 -1.54
CA GLY A 309 6.85 10.80 -1.12
C GLY A 309 6.17 12.14 -0.83
N GLY A 310 4.94 12.10 -0.30
CA GLY A 310 4.13 13.28 0.03
C GLY A 310 3.69 13.39 1.48
N LYS A 311 4.35 12.66 2.37
CA LYS A 311 4.15 12.72 3.82
C LYS A 311 4.88 13.95 4.37
N LEU A 312 4.51 14.41 5.57
CA LEU A 312 5.15 15.57 6.19
C LEU A 312 6.68 15.41 6.31
N TYR A 313 7.14 14.19 6.60
CA TYR A 313 8.56 13.88 6.67
C TYR A 313 9.29 14.08 5.33
N ASP A 314 8.67 13.72 4.20
CA ASP A 314 9.26 13.91 2.88
C ASP A 314 9.37 15.40 2.52
N LEU A 315 8.31 16.17 2.81
CA LEU A 315 8.27 17.61 2.55
C LEU A 315 9.27 18.38 3.41
N ALA A 316 9.47 17.95 4.67
CA ALA A 316 10.47 18.52 5.55
C ALA A 316 11.89 18.29 5.02
N GLN A 317 12.22 17.05 4.62
CA GLN A 317 13.52 16.74 4.00
C GLN A 317 13.76 17.57 2.73
N ALA A 318 12.75 17.71 1.88
CA ALA A 318 12.86 18.53 0.67
C ALA A 318 13.08 20.02 0.96
N ALA A 319 12.50 20.55 2.05
CA ALA A 319 12.63 21.95 2.44
C ALA A 319 13.99 22.29 3.10
N GLU A 320 14.73 21.29 3.56
CA GLU A 320 16.07 21.46 4.15
C GLU A 320 17.19 21.60 3.10
N VAL A 321 16.91 21.26 1.83
CA VAL A 321 17.83 21.35 0.69
C VAL A 321 17.71 22.71 -0.01
#